data_AF-A0A3D3J551-F1
#
_entry.id   AF-A0A3D3J551-F1
#
_cell.length_a   1.000
_cell.length_b   1.000
_cell.length_c   1.000
_cell.angle_alpha   90.00
_cell.angle_beta   90.00
_cell.angle_gamma   90.00
#
_symmetry.space_group_name_H-M   'P 1'
#
loop_
_entity.id
_entity.type
_entity.pdbx_description
1 polymer ?
#
loop_
_entity_poly.entity_id
_entity_poly.type
_entity_poly.pdbx_seq_one_letter_code
_entity_poly.pdbx_strand_id
1 'polypeptide(L)' 'MKKHKIARIIPGSIAEEMEIEVGDLLVRINDQEMDDIFDYQYLVQDEYLEVLIEKPSGEEWLLEIDKDPDE' A
#
# COMPACT_ATOMS: atom_id res chain seq x y z
N MET A 1 3.79 7.52 -14.80
CA MET A 1 3.53 7.01 -13.44
C MET A 1 3.34 5.53 -13.53
N LYS A 2 4.13 4.77 -12.76
CA LYS A 2 4.08 3.32 -12.72
C LYS A 2 3.23 2.94 -11.52
N LYS A 3 2.10 2.27 -11.75
CA LYS A 3 1.21 1.80 -10.67
C LYS A 3 1.46 0.32 -10.45
N HIS A 4 1.48 -0.11 -9.19
CA HIS A 4 1.76 -1.50 -8.82
C HIS A 4 0.46 -2.20 -8.48
N LYS A 5 0.07 -3.19 -9.28
CA LYS A 5 -1.20 -3.90 -9.09
C LYS A 5 -1.10 -4.90 -7.94
N ILE A 6 -2.04 -4.81 -6.99
CA ILE A 6 -2.18 -5.78 -5.92
C ILE A 6 -2.64 -7.11 -6.52
N ALA A 7 -1.78 -8.13 -6.40
CA ALA A 7 -2.00 -9.45 -6.98
C ALA A 7 -2.56 -10.48 -5.98
N ARG A 8 -2.40 -10.23 -4.67
CA ARG A 8 -2.84 -11.12 -3.60
C ARG A 8 -2.97 -10.35 -2.29
N ILE A 9 -3.98 -10.69 -1.50
CA ILE A 9 -4.14 -10.31 -0.10
C ILE A 9 -3.84 -11.52 0.78
N ILE A 10 -3.11 -11.29 1.88
CA ILE A 10 -2.81 -12.34 2.86
C ILE A 10 -3.90 -12.28 3.94
N PRO A 11 -4.56 -13.41 4.29
CA PRO A 11 -5.54 -13.43 5.37
C PRO A 11 -4.92 -13.01 6.71
N GLY A 12 -5.61 -12.16 7.46
CA GLY A 12 -5.16 -11.57 8.71
C GLY A 12 -4.04 -10.54 8.55
N SER A 13 -3.82 -9.99 7.35
CA SER A 13 -2.87 -8.90 7.14
C SER A 13 -3.55 -7.55 7.27
N ILE A 14 -2.76 -6.51 7.60
CA ILE A 14 -3.20 -5.11 7.57
C ILE A 14 -3.93 -4.76 6.27
N ALA A 15 -3.48 -5.29 5.12
CA ALA A 15 -4.13 -5.05 3.84
C ALA A 15 -5.56 -5.59 3.77
N GLU A 16 -5.83 -6.75 4.41
CA GLU A 16 -7.19 -7.29 4.52
C GLU A 16 -8.04 -6.42 5.47
N GLU A 17 -7.48 -6.01 6.61
CA GLU A 17 -8.17 -5.16 7.58
C GLU A 17 -8.52 -3.78 7.03
N MET A 18 -7.67 -3.24 6.16
CA MET A 18 -7.86 -1.96 5.47
C MET A 18 -8.72 -2.09 4.20
N GLU A 19 -9.35 -3.25 3.97
CA GLU A 19 -10.23 -3.50 2.82
C GLU A 19 -9.54 -3.25 1.45
N ILE A 20 -8.24 -3.54 1.38
CA ILE A 20 -7.50 -3.58 0.11
C ILE A 20 -7.88 -4.87 -0.61
N GLU A 21 -8.17 -4.75 -1.90
CA GLU A 21 -8.63 -5.88 -2.71
C GLU A 21 -7.64 -6.21 -3.83
N VAL A 22 -7.70 -7.46 -4.31
CA VAL A 22 -6.97 -7.86 -5.52
C VAL A 22 -7.52 -7.07 -6.71
N GLY A 23 -6.64 -6.34 -7.40
CA GLY A 23 -7.03 -5.46 -8.49
C GLY A 23 -6.82 -3.99 -8.19
N ASP A 24 -6.76 -3.61 -6.91
CA ASP A 24 -6.34 -2.28 -6.50
C ASP A 24 -4.93 -1.97 -6.99
N LEU A 25 -4.65 -0.69 -7.14
CA LEU A 25 -3.37 -0.19 -7.57
C LEU A 25 -2.71 0.57 -6.42
N LEU A 26 -1.54 0.11 -6.00
CA LEU A 26 -0.69 0.87 -5.10
C LEU A 26 -0.01 1.99 -5.90
N VAL A 27 -0.33 3.24 -5.51
CA VAL A 27 0.08 4.46 -6.24
C VAL A 27 1.29 5.08 -5.57
N ARG A 28 1.25 5.33 -4.26
CA ARG A 28 2.32 6.00 -3.49
C ARG A 28 2.37 5.49 -2.04
N ILE A 29 3.54 5.62 -1.43
CA ILE A 29 3.76 5.43 0.02
C ILE A 29 4.50 6.67 0.54
N ASN A 30 4.04 7.27 1.63
CA ASN A 30 4.63 8.48 2.24
C ASN A 30 4.85 9.61 1.21
N ASP A 31 3.82 9.86 0.40
CA ASP A 31 3.80 10.80 -0.72
C ASP A 31 4.81 10.53 -1.87
N GLN A 32 5.52 9.39 -1.85
CA GLN A 32 6.52 9.03 -2.86
C GLN A 32 6.02 7.94 -3.81
N GLU A 33 6.28 8.11 -5.11
CA GLU A 33 6.09 7.06 -6.13
C GLU A 33 7.20 6.01 -6.02
N MET A 34 6.88 4.76 -6.36
CA MET A 34 7.85 3.65 -6.42
C MET A 34 8.12 3.28 -7.87
N ASP A 35 9.38 3.27 -8.29
CA ASP A 35 9.78 2.84 -9.62
C ASP A 35 10.12 1.34 -9.67
N ASP A 36 10.73 0.83 -8.61
CA ASP A 36 11.11 -0.57 -8.47
C ASP A 36 10.89 -1.16 -7.07
N ILE A 37 11.41 -2.37 -6.85
CA ILE A 37 11.25 -3.12 -5.61
C ILE A 37 12.09 -2.55 -4.45
N PHE A 38 13.20 -1.87 -4.74
CA PHE A 38 14.07 -1.29 -3.72
C PHE A 38 13.42 -0.04 -3.11
N ASP A 39 12.73 0.76 -3.93
CA ASP A 39 11.94 1.89 -3.43
C ASP A 39 10.87 1.40 -2.45
N TYR A 40 10.12 0.36 -2.83
CA TYR A 40 9.12 -0.26 -1.95
C TYR A 40 9.75 -0.71 -0.62
N GLN A 41 10.85 -1.46 -0.67
CA GLN A 41 11.54 -1.96 0.52
C GLN A 41 12.00 -0.84 1.46
N TYR A 42 12.44 0.29 0.90
CA TYR A 42 12.87 1.45 1.66
C TYR A 42 11.67 2.18 2.30
N LEU A 43 10.63 2.48 1.51
CA LEU A 43 9.47 3.25 1.97
C LEU A 43 8.68 2.54 3.09
N VAL A 44 8.60 1.21 3.05
CA VAL A 44 7.89 0.44 4.08
C VAL A 44 8.67 0.26 5.38
N GLN A 45 9.89 0.80 5.51
CA GLN A 45 10.65 0.69 6.76
C GLN A 45 10.06 1.55 7.88
N ASP A 46 9.40 2.67 7.55
CA ASP A 46 8.79 3.55 8.53
C ASP A 46 7.71 2.80 9.34
N GLU A 47 7.54 3.16 10.60
CA GLU A 47 6.50 2.59 11.49
C GLU A 47 5.12 3.12 11.09
N TYR A 48 5.01 4.40 10.74
CA TYR A 48 3.81 5.01 10.21
C TYR A 48 3.91 5.20 8.69
N LEU A 49 2.89 4.75 7.95
CA LEU A 49 2.81 4.81 6.49
C LEU A 49 1.52 5.47 6.02
N GLU A 50 1.63 6.42 5.10
CA GLU A 50 0.52 6.94 4.30
C GLU A 50 0.53 6.26 2.93
N VAL A 51 -0.43 5.37 2.70
CA VAL A 51 -0.51 4.55 1.49
C VAL A 51 -1.67 5.02 0.62
N LEU A 52 -1.35 5.51 -0.58
CA LEU A 52 -2.35 5.86 -1.58
C LEU A 52 -2.63 4.66 -2.48
N ILE A 53 -3.88 4.19 -2.47
CA ILE A 53 -4.38 3.18 -3.40
C ILE A 53 -5.42 3.77 -4.35
N GLU A 54 -5.49 3.21 -5.55
CA GLU A 54 -6.57 3.48 -6.50
C GLU A 54 -7.39 2.21 -6.72
N LYS A 55 -8.70 2.32 -6.50
CA LYS A 55 -9.67 1.27 -6.76
C LYS A 55 -9.88 1.08 -8.26
N PRO A 56 -10.37 -0.09 -8.71
CA PRO A 56 -10.72 -0.31 -10.12
C PRO A 56 -11.74 0.69 -10.70
N SER A 57 -12.51 1.35 -9.84
CA SER A 57 -13.43 2.44 -10.21
C SER A 57 -12.72 3.75 -10.59
N GLY A 58 -11.43 3.90 -10.24
CA GLY A 58 -10.67 5.15 -10.33
C GLY A 58 -10.77 6.02 -9.07
N GLU A 59 -11.44 5.56 -8.03
CA GLU A 59 -11.46 6.22 -6.72
C GLU A 59 -10.13 6.02 -5.99
N GLU A 60 -9.59 7.09 -5.41
CA GLU A 60 -8.35 7.05 -4.64
C GLU A 60 -8.65 7.04 -3.14
N TRP A 61 -8.03 6.10 -2.41
CA TRP A 61 -8.09 6.02 -0.95
C TRP A 61 -6.70 6.26 -0.38
N LEU A 62 -6.60 7.22 0.53
CA LEU A 62 -5.41 7.43 1.37
C LEU A 62 -5.61 6.65 2.67
N LEU A 63 -4.77 5.64 2.88
CA LEU A 63 -4.79 4.78 4.05
C LEU A 63 -3.66 5.19 4.99
N GLU A 64 -3.96 5.31 6.27
CA GLU A 64 -2.98 5.57 7.31
C GLU A 64 -2.74 4.25 8.06
N ILE A 65 -1.52 3.74 8.01
CA ILE A 65 -1.12 2.45 8.59
C ILE A 65 -0.08 2.70 9.67
N ASP A 66 -0.35 2.23 10.88
CA ASP A 66 0.60 2.19 11.98
C ASP A 66 1.08 0.74 12.17
N LYS A 67 2.37 0.50 12.02
CA LYS A 67 3.00 -0.80 12.20
C LYS A 67 3.49 -0.89 13.64
N ASP A 68 2.77 -1.64 14.46
CA ASP A 68 3.27 -1.96 15.80
C ASP A 68 4.54 -2.84 15.68
N PRO A 69 5.68 -2.48 16.30
CA PRO A 69 6.93 -3.23 16.19
C PRO A 69 6.87 -4.61 16.87
N ASP A 70 5.81 -4.89 17.63
CA ASP A 70 5.57 -6.14 18.35
C ASP A 70 4.66 -7.14 17.59
N GLU A 71 4.25 -6.85 16.35
CA GLU A 71 3.47 -7.76 15.47
C GLU A 71 4.29 -8.42 14.34
#